data_AF-A0A8I3WHC1-F1
#
_entry.id   AF-A0A8I3WHC1-F1
#
_cell.length_a   1.000
_cell.length_b   1.000
_cell.length_c   1.000
_cell.angle_alpha   90.00
_cell.angle_beta   90.00
_cell.angle_gamma   90.00
#
_symmetry.space_group_name_H-M   'P 1'
#
loop_
_entity.id
_entity.type
_entity.pdbx_description
1 polymer ?
#
loop_
_entity_poly.entity_id
_entity_poly.type
_entity_poly.pdbx_seq_one_letter_code
_entity_poly.pdbx_strand_id
1 'polypeptide(L)'
;MWDYVKRPNLRLIGVPECDGENESKLENTLQDIIQENFPKLAKQVNIQPQVIQRTPQRYSSRRATTRHIIVRFTRVETKEKILRAAREKGHVTHKGKPIRLTADLSAEPPLRAKENVPPLQMFSERLRSRVLEIQTVVFRQKSCQVLISEIKHPCLSPRKKETKNKNKNTSNTEFK
;
A
#
# COMPACT_ATOMS: atom_id res chain seq x y z
N MET A 1 -10.24 26.45 17.55
CA MET A 1 -10.00 27.84 17.07
C MET A 1 -9.45 27.88 15.64
N TRP A 2 -8.46 27.05 15.30
CA TRP A 2 -7.87 27.00 13.94
C TRP A 2 -8.85 26.60 12.83
N ASP A 3 -9.85 25.79 13.13
CA ASP A 3 -10.86 25.38 12.13
C ASP A 3 -11.67 26.54 11.58
N TYR A 4 -11.89 27.59 12.39
CA TYR A 4 -12.57 28.79 11.93
C TYR A 4 -11.73 29.53 10.87
N VAL A 5 -10.42 29.63 11.10
CA VAL A 5 -9.47 30.31 10.21
C VAL A 5 -9.29 29.54 8.90
N LYS A 6 -9.28 28.20 8.95
CA LYS A 6 -9.11 27.35 7.77
C LYS A 6 -10.43 26.99 7.09
N ARG A 7 -11.57 27.40 7.64
CA ARG A 7 -12.89 27.16 7.06
C ARG A 7 -13.00 27.56 5.58
N PRO A 8 -12.45 28.70 5.10
CA PRO A 8 -12.47 29.04 3.66
C PRO A 8 -11.44 28.29 2.81
N ASN A 9 -10.57 27.46 3.38
CA ASN A 9 -9.46 26.82 2.65
C ASN A 9 -9.88 25.51 1.97
N LEU A 10 -9.61 25.40 0.67
CA LEU A 10 -9.72 24.18 -0.12
C LEU A 10 -8.32 23.65 -0.43
N ARG A 11 -8.14 22.34 -0.30
CA ARG A 11 -6.88 21.64 -0.59
C ARG A 11 -7.00 20.83 -1.87
N LEU A 12 -6.13 21.09 -2.83
CA LEU A 12 -6.01 20.33 -4.07
C LEU A 12 -4.77 19.44 -4.02
N ILE A 13 -4.95 18.17 -4.37
CA ILE A 13 -3.90 17.13 -4.34
C ILE A 13 -3.85 16.44 -5.71
N GLY A 14 -2.65 16.14 -6.19
CA GLY A 14 -2.41 15.46 -7.47
C GLY A 14 -2.24 16.40 -8.66
N VAL A 15 -2.18 17.71 -8.42
CA VAL A 15 -1.91 18.70 -9.47
C VAL A 15 -0.40 18.73 -9.75
N PRO A 16 0.04 18.44 -11.00
CA PRO A 16 1.47 18.43 -11.35
C PRO A 16 2.11 19.79 -11.12
N GLU A 17 3.41 19.81 -10.82
CA GLU A 17 4.18 21.05 -10.67
C GLU A 17 4.69 21.53 -12.04
N CYS A 18 4.57 22.82 -12.31
CA CYS A 18 5.06 23.46 -13.53
C CYS A 18 6.19 24.46 -13.21
N ASP A 19 7.12 24.63 -14.16
CA ASP A 19 8.19 25.62 -14.02
C ASP A 19 7.63 27.05 -14.10
N GLY A 20 8.10 27.90 -13.18
CA GLY A 20 7.62 29.27 -13.02
C GLY A 20 6.14 29.35 -12.62
N GLU A 21 5.66 28.43 -11.78
CA GLU A 21 4.33 28.52 -11.15
C GLU A 21 4.16 29.83 -10.38
N ASN A 22 3.21 30.63 -10.83
CA ASN A 22 2.79 31.88 -10.18
C ASN A 22 1.31 31.78 -9.78
N GLU A 23 0.83 32.71 -8.96
CA GLU A 23 -0.56 32.74 -8.48
C GLU A 23 -1.57 32.69 -9.64
N SER A 24 -1.39 33.51 -10.68
CA SER A 24 -2.26 33.53 -11.86
C SER A 24 -2.32 32.18 -12.61
N LYS A 25 -1.20 31.45 -12.70
CA LYS A 25 -1.19 30.09 -13.29
C LYS A 25 -2.00 29.11 -12.44
N LEU A 26 -1.93 29.24 -11.12
CA LEU A 26 -2.72 28.42 -10.21
C LEU A 26 -4.21 28.77 -10.28
N GLU A 27 -4.56 30.06 -10.43
CA GLU A 27 -5.94 30.49 -10.65
C GLU A 27 -6.52 29.90 -11.93
N ASN A 28 -5.77 29.97 -13.04
CA ASN A 28 -6.16 29.35 -14.30
C ASN A 28 -6.34 27.84 -14.12
N THR A 29 -5.44 27.17 -13.40
CA THR A 29 -5.55 25.74 -13.11
C THR A 29 -6.83 25.42 -12.32
N LEU A 30 -7.18 26.25 -11.34
CA LEU A 30 -8.41 26.10 -10.57
C LEU A 30 -9.64 26.26 -11.48
N GLN A 31 -9.64 27.28 -12.35
CA GLN A 31 -10.71 27.50 -13.32
C GLN A 31 -10.84 26.33 -14.29
N ASP A 32 -9.74 25.83 -14.86
CA ASP A 32 -9.71 24.66 -15.74
C ASP A 32 -10.36 23.44 -15.06
N ILE A 33 -10.00 23.17 -13.80
CA ILE A 33 -10.61 22.09 -13.00
C ILE A 33 -12.12 22.28 -12.86
N ILE A 34 -12.57 23.49 -12.56
CA ILE A 34 -14.00 23.77 -12.37
C ILE A 34 -14.75 23.65 -13.70
N GLN A 35 -14.19 24.11 -14.81
CA GLN A 35 -14.81 23.98 -16.13
C GLN A 35 -14.88 22.51 -16.56
N GLU A 36 -13.78 21.76 -16.40
CA GLU A 36 -13.69 20.34 -16.74
C GLU A 36 -14.67 19.49 -15.92
N ASN A 37 -14.86 19.83 -14.64
CA ASN A 37 -15.62 18.97 -13.73
C ASN A 37 -17.03 19.44 -13.40
N PHE A 38 -17.23 20.75 -13.30
CA PHE A 38 -18.43 21.38 -12.77
C PHE A 38 -18.90 22.53 -13.69
N PRO A 39 -19.24 22.24 -14.96
CA PRO A 39 -19.62 23.27 -15.94
C PRO A 39 -20.84 24.10 -15.50
N LYS A 40 -21.70 23.54 -14.63
CA LYS A 40 -22.83 24.27 -14.03
C LYS A 40 -22.37 25.35 -13.04
N LEU A 41 -21.37 25.04 -12.20
CA LEU A 41 -20.81 26.01 -11.25
C LEU A 41 -20.01 27.10 -11.97
N ALA A 42 -19.25 26.70 -12.98
CA ALA A 42 -18.49 27.59 -13.85
C ALA A 42 -19.34 28.74 -14.46
N LYS A 43 -20.59 28.44 -14.84
CA LYS A 43 -21.50 29.45 -15.42
C LYS A 43 -22.21 30.32 -14.37
N GLN A 44 -22.40 29.79 -13.16
CA GLN A 44 -23.24 30.43 -12.14
C GLN A 44 -22.44 31.25 -11.12
N VAL A 45 -21.19 30.89 -10.86
CA VAL A 45 -20.40 31.46 -9.77
C VAL A 45 -19.15 32.09 -10.33
N ASN A 46 -18.97 33.39 -10.10
CA ASN A 46 -17.69 34.06 -10.31
C ASN A 46 -16.73 33.61 -9.21
N ILE A 47 -15.86 32.65 -9.53
CA ILE A 47 -14.96 32.03 -8.57
C ILE A 47 -13.69 32.87 -8.50
N GLN A 48 -13.64 33.74 -7.50
CA GLN A 48 -12.48 34.56 -7.19
C GLN A 48 -11.82 34.06 -5.90
N PRO A 49 -10.70 33.33 -5.97
CA PRO A 49 -9.91 33.01 -4.79
C PRO A 49 -9.29 34.28 -4.21
N GLN A 50 -9.14 34.34 -2.89
CA GLN A 50 -8.44 35.43 -2.21
C GLN A 50 -6.93 35.21 -2.25
N VAL A 51 -6.51 33.96 -2.02
CA VAL A 51 -5.11 33.53 -2.04
C VAL A 51 -5.07 32.14 -2.63
N ILE A 52 -4.10 31.89 -3.51
CA ILE A 52 -3.81 30.56 -4.02
C ILE A 52 -2.31 30.32 -3.99
N GLN A 53 -1.90 29.26 -3.29
CA GLN A 53 -0.47 28.99 -3.14
C GLN A 53 -0.19 27.49 -2.96
N ARG A 54 1.00 27.09 -3.40
CA ARG A 54 1.57 25.78 -3.08
C ARG A 54 2.08 25.79 -1.64
N THR A 55 1.84 24.71 -0.92
CA THR A 55 2.36 24.55 0.45
C THR A 55 3.20 23.27 0.57
N PRO A 56 4.44 23.35 1.11
CA PRO A 56 5.18 24.56 1.47
C PRO A 56 5.63 25.37 0.23
N GLN A 57 5.83 26.69 0.41
CA GLN A 57 6.20 27.60 -0.66
C GLN A 57 7.54 27.23 -1.30
N ARG A 58 8.51 26.76 -0.49
CA ARG A 58 9.82 26.31 -0.98
C ARG A 58 9.73 24.92 -1.60
N TYR A 59 10.27 24.81 -2.81
CA TYR A 59 10.49 23.53 -3.47
C TYR A 59 11.74 22.86 -2.91
N SER A 60 11.66 21.56 -2.64
CA SER A 60 12.80 20.73 -2.26
C SER A 60 12.91 19.58 -3.25
N SER A 61 14.05 19.47 -3.92
CA SER A 61 14.32 18.41 -4.90
C SER A 61 14.27 16.99 -4.31
N ARG A 62 14.31 16.85 -2.98
CA ARG A 62 14.20 15.57 -2.27
C ARG A 62 12.77 15.00 -2.23
N ARG A 63 11.75 15.77 -2.64
CA ARG A 63 10.35 15.35 -2.54
C ARG A 63 9.88 14.71 -3.85
N ALA A 64 9.55 13.43 -3.81
CA ALA A 64 8.98 12.69 -4.95
C ALA A 64 7.48 12.96 -5.19
N THR A 65 6.78 13.57 -4.22
CA THR A 65 5.33 13.85 -4.30
C THR A 65 5.04 15.30 -4.66
N THR A 66 4.06 15.51 -5.54
CA THR A 66 3.58 16.85 -5.91
C THR A 66 3.07 17.60 -4.67
N ARG A 67 3.48 18.85 -4.49
CA ARG A 67 2.98 19.73 -3.42
C ARG A 67 1.49 19.97 -3.56
N HIS A 68 0.80 20.08 -2.43
CA HIS A 68 -0.62 20.42 -2.44
C HIS A 68 -0.79 21.94 -2.62
N ILE A 69 -1.88 22.32 -3.24
CA ILE A 69 -2.29 23.72 -3.37
C ILE A 69 -3.32 23.99 -2.28
N ILE A 70 -3.17 25.12 -1.59
CA ILE A 70 -4.18 25.67 -0.69
C ILE A 70 -4.80 26.86 -1.40
N VAL A 71 -6.12 26.81 -1.56
CA VAL A 71 -6.93 27.89 -2.12
C VAL A 71 -7.77 28.45 -0.98
N ARG A 72 -7.57 29.72 -0.65
CA ARG A 72 -8.42 30.43 0.31
C ARG A 72 -9.46 31.22 -0.47
N PHE A 73 -10.73 30.91 -0.25
CA PHE A 73 -11.83 31.67 -0.86
C PHE A 73 -12.23 32.87 0.00
N THR A 74 -12.73 33.92 -0.64
CA THR A 74 -13.37 35.06 0.04
C THR A 74 -14.66 34.66 0.73
N ARG A 75 -15.44 33.77 0.09
CA ARG A 75 -16.71 33.25 0.61
C ARG A 75 -16.62 31.75 0.88
N VAL A 76 -16.99 31.34 2.09
CA VAL A 76 -17.03 29.93 2.49
C VAL A 76 -18.08 29.15 1.68
N GLU A 77 -19.18 29.79 1.31
CA GLU A 77 -20.25 29.18 0.49
C GLU A 77 -19.73 28.64 -0.85
N THR A 78 -18.82 29.37 -1.50
CA THR A 78 -18.22 28.96 -2.77
C THR A 78 -17.41 27.67 -2.61
N LYS A 79 -16.57 27.60 -1.57
CA LYS A 79 -15.83 26.38 -1.23
C LYS A 79 -16.77 25.21 -0.98
N GLU A 80 -17.81 25.42 -0.18
CA GLU A 80 -18.74 24.35 0.21
C GLU A 80 -19.52 23.81 -1.00
N LYS A 81 -19.92 24.68 -1.94
CA LYS A 81 -20.54 24.26 -3.20
C LYS A 81 -19.61 23.40 -4.06
N ILE A 82 -18.33 23.78 -4.18
CA ILE A 82 -17.33 23.01 -4.93
C ILE A 82 -17.13 21.63 -4.29
N LEU A 83 -16.98 21.57 -2.96
CA LEU A 83 -16.81 20.30 -2.25
C LEU A 83 -18.04 19.40 -2.34
N ARG A 84 -19.25 19.98 -2.32
CA ARG A 84 -20.50 19.23 -2.50
C ARG A 84 -20.57 18.63 -3.91
N ALA A 85 -20.33 19.44 -4.93
CA ALA A 85 -20.32 18.98 -6.32
C ALA A 85 -19.24 17.90 -6.55
N ALA A 86 -18.07 18.05 -5.93
CA ALA A 86 -17.01 17.04 -5.99
C ALA A 86 -17.43 15.70 -5.39
N ARG A 87 -18.16 15.71 -4.26
CA ARG A 87 -18.70 14.50 -3.64
C ARG A 87 -19.77 13.84 -4.50
N GLU A 88 -20.68 14.63 -5.08
CA GLU A 88 -21.73 14.15 -5.98
C GLU A 88 -21.15 13.54 -7.26
N LYS A 89 -20.07 14.12 -7.79
CA LYS A 89 -19.37 13.60 -8.97
C LYS A 89 -18.53 12.35 -8.66
N GLY A 90 -17.90 12.29 -7.48
CA GLY A 90 -16.98 11.23 -7.06
C GLY A 90 -15.59 11.33 -7.68
N HIS A 91 -15.49 11.31 -9.02
CA HIS A 91 -14.21 11.41 -9.74
C HIS A 91 -13.96 12.83 -10.25
N VAL A 92 -12.87 13.44 -9.81
CA VAL A 92 -12.44 14.76 -10.27
C VAL A 92 -11.15 14.63 -11.06
N THR A 93 -11.08 15.24 -12.23
CA THR A 93 -9.93 15.18 -13.14
C THR A 93 -9.35 16.55 -13.43
N HIS A 94 -8.08 16.58 -13.84
CA HIS A 94 -7.43 17.75 -14.41
C HIS A 94 -6.57 17.29 -15.57
N LYS A 95 -6.88 17.73 -16.79
CA LYS A 95 -6.19 17.30 -18.01
C LYS A 95 -6.16 15.76 -18.13
N GLY A 96 -7.29 15.13 -17.80
CA GLY A 96 -7.45 13.67 -17.81
C GLY A 96 -6.77 12.91 -16.67
N LYS A 97 -6.08 13.59 -15.74
CA LYS A 97 -5.46 12.95 -14.56
C LYS A 97 -6.36 13.07 -13.33
N PRO A 98 -6.51 12.02 -12.51
CA PRO A 98 -7.32 12.09 -11.31
C PRO A 98 -6.70 13.03 -10.27
N ILE A 99 -7.53 13.88 -9.68
CA ILE A 99 -7.16 14.81 -8.61
C ILE A 99 -8.13 14.68 -7.44
N ARG A 100 -7.71 15.17 -6.27
CA ARG A 100 -8.54 15.14 -5.06
C ARG A 100 -8.76 16.54 -4.50
N LEU A 101 -10.02 16.88 -4.28
CA LEU A 101 -10.47 18.11 -3.63
C LEU A 101 -10.87 17.77 -2.19
N THR A 102 -10.20 18.40 -1.21
CA THR A 102 -10.44 18.13 0.22
C THR A 102 -10.58 19.44 0.99
N ALA A 103 -11.37 19.44 2.07
CA ALA A 103 -11.38 20.57 3.00
C ALA A 103 -10.08 20.59 3.81
N ASP A 104 -9.45 21.77 3.95
CA ASP A 104 -8.34 21.96 4.89
C ASP A 104 -8.91 22.18 6.30
N LEU A 105 -9.37 21.11 6.93
CA LEU A 105 -9.78 21.12 8.34
C LEU A 105 -8.57 20.76 9.19
N SER A 106 -8.46 21.33 10.40
CA SER A 106 -7.45 20.90 11.36
C SER A 106 -7.63 19.40 11.58
N ALA A 107 -6.54 18.65 11.46
CA ALA A 107 -6.50 17.32 12.01
C ALA A 107 -6.48 17.48 13.54
N GLU A 108 -7.65 17.65 14.16
CA GLU A 108 -7.93 16.57 15.10
C GLU A 108 -8.06 15.34 14.22
N PRO A 109 -7.09 14.41 14.22
CA PRO A 109 -7.51 13.06 13.95
C PRO A 109 -8.71 12.86 14.89
N PRO A 110 -9.85 12.31 14.43
CA PRO A 110 -10.62 11.61 15.41
C PRO A 110 -9.57 10.71 16.08
N LEU A 111 -9.42 10.81 17.39
CA LEU A 111 -9.13 9.62 18.17
C LEU A 111 -10.29 8.68 17.85
N ARG A 112 -10.31 8.14 16.61
CA ARG A 112 -11.08 6.97 16.27
C ARG A 112 -10.50 6.00 17.26
N ALA A 113 -11.37 5.56 18.16
CA ALA A 113 -11.71 4.16 18.15
C ALA A 113 -10.49 3.34 17.69
N LYS A 114 -9.58 3.09 18.63
CA LYS A 114 -8.77 1.89 18.58
C LYS A 114 -9.72 0.71 18.75
N GLU A 115 -10.60 0.49 17.78
CA GLU A 115 -11.52 -0.63 17.72
C GLU A 115 -12.20 -0.57 16.35
N ASN A 116 -12.34 -1.72 15.73
CA ASN A 116 -12.77 -1.94 14.34
C ASN A 116 -11.64 -1.85 13.31
N VAL A 117 -10.56 -2.62 13.56
CA VAL A 117 -9.97 -3.40 12.47
C VAL A 117 -11.10 -4.26 11.89
N PRO A 118 -11.35 -4.28 10.57
CA PRO A 118 -12.35 -5.18 9.99
C PRO A 118 -12.04 -6.62 10.41
N PRO A 119 -13.03 -7.45 10.82
CA PRO A 119 -12.78 -8.82 11.27
C PRO A 119 -11.89 -9.62 10.29
N LEU A 120 -12.03 -9.34 8.99
CA LEU A 120 -11.25 -9.96 7.92
C LEU A 120 -9.74 -9.64 7.98
N GLN A 121 -9.33 -8.44 8.40
CA GLN A 121 -7.89 -8.09 8.50
C GLN A 121 -7.22 -8.77 9.70
N MET A 122 -7.92 -8.91 10.83
CA MET A 122 -7.42 -9.69 11.96
C MET A 122 -7.27 -11.16 11.59
N PHE A 123 -8.24 -11.72 10.85
CA PHE A 123 -8.19 -13.11 10.39
C PHE A 123 -7.07 -13.35 9.37
N SER A 124 -6.80 -12.41 8.45
CA SER A 124 -5.71 -12.56 7.48
C SER A 124 -4.33 -12.60 8.14
N GLU A 125 -4.10 -11.77 9.16
CA GLU A 125 -2.85 -11.77 9.92
C GLU A 125 -2.71 -13.03 10.78
N ARG A 126 -3.80 -13.52 11.42
CA ARG A 126 -3.79 -14.79 12.15
C ARG A 126 -3.51 -16.00 11.27
N LEU A 127 -4.08 -16.06 10.07
CA LEU A 127 -3.82 -17.14 9.13
C LEU A 127 -2.38 -17.09 8.60
N ARG A 128 -1.84 -15.89 8.31
CA ARG A 128 -0.42 -15.73 7.93
C ARG A 128 0.53 -16.20 9.01
N SER A 129 0.29 -15.83 10.27
CA SER A 129 1.12 -16.28 11.40
C SER A 129 1.04 -17.79 11.61
N ARG A 130 -0.15 -18.41 11.52
CA ARG A 130 -0.31 -19.86 11.65
C ARG A 130 0.33 -20.63 10.49
N VAL A 131 0.26 -20.11 9.26
CA VAL A 131 0.91 -20.73 8.10
C VAL A 131 2.44 -20.67 8.22
N LEU A 132 2.99 -19.54 8.69
CA LEU A 132 4.43 -19.43 8.97
C LEU A 132 4.87 -20.36 10.11
N GLU A 133 4.08 -20.47 11.17
CA GLU A 133 4.36 -21.38 12.28
C GLU A 133 4.36 -22.85 11.84
N ILE A 134 3.36 -23.25 11.04
CA ILE A 134 3.28 -24.58 10.43
C ILE A 134 4.45 -24.82 9.45
N GLN A 135 4.83 -23.82 8.64
CA GLN A 135 5.99 -23.93 7.75
C GLN A 135 7.29 -24.11 8.55
N THR A 136 7.49 -23.40 9.66
CA THR A 136 8.67 -23.55 10.52
C THR A 136 8.72 -24.93 11.18
N VAL A 137 7.57 -25.46 11.62
CA VAL A 137 7.46 -26.80 12.22
C VAL A 137 7.71 -27.88 11.17
N VAL A 138 7.12 -27.78 9.97
CA VAL A 138 7.36 -28.72 8.86
C VAL A 138 8.81 -28.64 8.37
N PHE A 139 9.42 -27.45 8.34
CA PHE A 139 10.83 -27.28 7.99
C PHE A 139 11.75 -27.89 9.04
N ARG A 140 11.47 -27.70 10.34
CA ARG A 140 12.19 -28.39 11.42
C ARG A 140 11.99 -29.90 11.38
N GLN A 141 10.79 -30.40 11.07
CA GLN A 141 10.50 -31.84 11.02
C GLN A 141 11.18 -32.50 9.82
N LYS A 142 11.24 -31.83 8.66
CA LYS A 142 12.03 -32.25 7.49
C LYS A 142 13.53 -32.21 7.79
N SER A 143 14.02 -31.16 8.45
CA SER A 143 15.44 -31.06 8.86
C SER A 143 15.84 -32.14 9.87
N CYS A 144 14.96 -32.48 10.84
CA CYS A 144 15.17 -33.61 11.76
C CYS A 144 15.09 -34.97 11.04
N GLN A 145 14.22 -35.15 10.04
CA GLN A 145 14.21 -36.38 9.23
C GLN A 145 15.51 -36.57 8.43
N VAL A 146 16.05 -35.48 7.87
CA VAL A 146 17.35 -35.49 7.17
C VAL A 146 18.49 -35.86 8.13
N LEU A 147 18.51 -35.28 9.33
CA LEU A 147 19.49 -35.64 10.38
C LEU A 147 19.35 -37.10 10.86
N ILE A 148 18.13 -37.65 10.93
CA ILE A 148 17.92 -39.05 11.33
C ILE A 148 18.31 -40.03 10.21
N SER A 149 18.22 -39.64 8.93
CA SER A 149 18.74 -40.46 7.81
C SER A 149 20.26 -40.44 7.68
N GLU A 150 20.95 -39.39 8.15
CA GLU A 150 22.42 -39.31 8.15
C GLU A 150 23.08 -40.08 9.31
N ILE A 151 22.36 -40.36 10.40
CA ILE A 151 22.88 -41.15 11.53
C ILE A 151 22.82 -42.66 11.24
N LYS A 152 22.16 -43.11 10.16
CA LYS A 152 22.06 -44.53 9.79
C LYS A 152 23.20 -44.97 8.84
N HIS A 153 24.43 -44.90 9.38
CA HIS A 153 25.68 -45.61 9.03
C HIS A 153 26.44 -45.21 7.76
N PRO A 154 27.79 -45.11 7.87
CA PRO A 154 28.61 -46.30 7.56
C PRO A 154 29.84 -46.46 8.47
N CYS A 155 29.87 -47.52 9.28
CA CYS A 155 31.16 -48.10 9.70
C CYS A 155 31.49 -49.24 8.75
N LEU A 156 32.23 -48.93 7.68
CA LEU A 156 33.02 -49.92 6.95
C LEU A 156 34.35 -50.08 7.68
N SER A 157 34.80 -51.32 7.91
CA SER A 157 36.00 -51.83 7.21
C SER A 157 36.38 -53.29 7.57
N PRO A 158 37.14 -53.98 6.69
CA PRO A 158 37.29 -55.45 6.66
C PRO A 158 38.73 -55.98 6.94
N ARG A 159 38.89 -57.33 6.96
CA ARG A 159 40.10 -58.22 6.87
C ARG A 159 40.42 -59.03 8.16
N LYS A 160 40.86 -60.31 8.15
CA LYS A 160 41.43 -61.21 7.12
C LYS A 160 41.54 -62.68 7.63
N LYS A 161 41.59 -63.64 6.68
CA LYS A 161 42.29 -64.98 6.70
C LYS A 161 41.67 -66.10 7.58
N GLU A 162 41.70 -67.40 7.26
CA GLU A 162 42.37 -68.22 6.25
C GLU A 162 41.73 -69.63 6.21
N THR A 163 41.65 -70.22 5.01
CA THR A 163 41.78 -71.66 4.65
C THR A 163 41.15 -72.77 5.52
N LYS A 164 40.34 -73.65 4.92
CA LYS A 164 40.80 -74.90 4.28
C LYS A 164 39.66 -75.65 3.59
N ASN A 165 39.99 -76.08 2.39
CA ASN A 165 39.28 -76.93 1.45
C ASN A 165 39.17 -78.38 1.96
N LYS A 166 38.03 -79.07 1.71
CA LYS A 166 38.01 -80.42 1.12
C LYS A 166 36.58 -80.91 0.83
N ASN A 167 36.32 -81.02 -0.48
CA ASN A 167 35.38 -81.92 -1.17
C ASN A 167 35.01 -83.21 -0.43
N LYS A 168 33.77 -83.68 -0.58
CA LYS A 168 33.41 -84.66 -1.63
C LYS A 168 31.90 -84.94 -1.70
N ASN A 169 31.46 -84.92 -2.95
CA ASN A 169 30.23 -85.42 -3.56
C ASN A 169 29.76 -86.77 -3.04
N THR A 170 28.44 -87.01 -3.12
CA THR A 170 27.74 -88.04 -3.95
C THR A 170 26.26 -88.07 -3.52
N SER A 171 25.30 -87.70 -4.38
CA SER A 171 24.42 -88.60 -5.18
C SER A 171 23.55 -89.51 -4.28
N ASN A 172 22.27 -89.80 -4.49
CA ASN A 172 21.31 -89.62 -5.57
C ASN A 172 20.01 -90.32 -5.07
N THR A 173 18.83 -89.87 -5.54
CA THR A 173 17.55 -90.65 -5.73
C THR A 173 16.96 -91.42 -4.51
N GLU A 174 15.68 -91.78 -4.37
CA GLU A 174 14.55 -91.98 -5.28
C GLU A 174 13.25 -92.15 -4.44
N PHE A 175 12.12 -91.73 -5.03
CA PHE A 175 10.73 -92.20 -4.90
C PHE A 175 10.34 -93.27 -3.85
N LYS A 176 9.27 -92.97 -3.06
CA LYS A 176 7.92 -93.55 -3.26
C LYS A 176 6.87 -92.85 -2.39
#